data_AF-A0A5R8LSU6-F1
#
_entry.id   AF-A0A5R8LSU6-F1
#
_cell.length_a   1.000
_cell.length_b   1.000
_cell.length_c   1.000
_cell.angle_alpha   90.00
_cell.angle_beta   90.00
_cell.angle_gamma   90.00
#
_symmetry.space_group_name_H-M   'P 1'
#
loop_
_entity.id
_entity.type
_entity.pdbx_description
1 polymer ?
#
loop_
_entity_poly.entity_id
_entity_poly.type
_entity_poly.pdbx_seq_one_letter_code
_entity_poly.pdbx_strand_id
1 'polypeptide(L)'
;MTRKHGHTRSGGIKENNLIQFRYYHQLATLFPNPRNRLVLNGGFYVYGMIRANSQSREYNVEFRSRHGKIGVFLHGLRFSKEEFANIPHIYTDMSSISKQTLCLCLYRNKVQRIEYDFGDDLESTIIPWTQEWLYFYEFFLITGKWYGNGEHQGA
;
A
#
# COMPACT_ATOMS: atom_id res chain seq x y z
N MET A 1 23.85 19.36 -49.00
CA MET A 1 22.66 18.51 -48.77
C MET A 1 23.14 17.12 -48.38
N THR A 2 23.02 16.75 -47.11
CA THR A 2 23.17 15.35 -46.66
C THR A 2 22.29 15.16 -45.44
N ARG A 3 21.22 14.39 -45.64
CA ARG A 3 20.25 13.97 -44.62
C ARG A 3 20.71 12.66 -43.97
N LYS A 4 20.18 12.45 -42.76
CA LYS A 4 20.05 11.20 -41.98
C LYS A 4 21.27 10.87 -41.10
N HIS A 5 21.14 10.44 -39.84
CA HIS A 5 20.07 9.66 -39.23
C HIS A 5 19.84 10.13 -37.77
N GLY A 6 18.57 10.39 -37.41
CA GLY A 6 18.19 10.56 -36.02
C GLY A 6 18.37 9.25 -35.28
N HIS A 7 19.22 9.25 -34.26
CA HIS A 7 19.29 8.15 -33.31
C HIS A 7 18.00 8.14 -32.50
N THR A 8 17.14 7.16 -32.78
CA THR A 8 16.04 6.80 -31.90
C THR A 8 16.65 6.28 -30.61
N ARG A 9 16.68 7.12 -29.56
CA ARG A 9 17.00 6.67 -28.20
C ARG A 9 15.89 5.71 -27.77
N SER A 10 16.17 4.41 -27.83
CA SER A 10 15.40 3.43 -27.07
C SER A 10 15.66 3.74 -25.59
N GLY A 11 14.73 4.42 -24.96
CA GLY A 11 14.78 4.72 -23.53
C GLY A 11 14.63 3.41 -22.77
N GLY A 12 15.75 2.84 -22.33
CA GLY A 12 15.76 1.66 -21.48
C GLY A 12 14.87 1.90 -20.27
N ILE A 13 13.81 1.11 -20.16
CA ILE A 13 12.95 1.09 -18.98
C ILE A 13 13.84 0.53 -17.85
N LYS A 14 14.24 1.38 -16.89
CA LYS A 14 15.03 0.96 -15.72
C LYS A 14 14.29 -0.19 -15.01
N GLU A 15 14.98 -1.22 -14.51
CA GLU A 15 14.36 -2.43 -13.91
C GLU A 15 13.24 -2.12 -12.90
N ASN A 16 13.41 -1.09 -12.08
CA ASN A 16 12.39 -0.63 -11.13
C ASN A 16 11.06 -0.30 -11.82
N ASN A 17 11.08 0.33 -13.00
CA ASN A 17 9.88 0.68 -13.74
C ASN A 17 9.11 -0.57 -14.22
N LEU A 18 9.81 -1.67 -14.55
CA LEU A 18 9.15 -2.94 -14.90
C LEU A 18 8.41 -3.53 -13.71
N ILE A 19 9.02 -3.50 -12.52
CA ILE A 19 8.39 -4.00 -11.29
C ILE A 19 7.13 -3.19 -10.97
N GLN A 20 7.18 -1.85 -11.06
CA GLN A 20 5.98 -1.04 -10.80
C GLN A 20 4.88 -1.29 -11.81
N PHE A 21 5.24 -1.48 -13.08
CA PHE A 21 4.28 -1.80 -14.13
C PHE A 21 3.58 -3.14 -13.88
N ARG A 22 4.34 -4.16 -13.46
CA ARG A 22 3.80 -5.46 -13.06
C ARG A 22 2.85 -5.33 -11.88
N TYR A 23 3.27 -4.63 -10.83
CA TYR A 23 2.43 -4.36 -9.65
C TYR A 23 1.13 -3.66 -10.02
N TYR A 24 1.23 -2.59 -10.83
CA TYR A 24 0.06 -1.87 -11.31
C TYR A 24 -0.92 -2.81 -12.02
N HIS A 25 -0.44 -3.63 -12.96
CA HIS A 25 -1.31 -4.54 -13.70
C HIS A 25 -1.96 -5.61 -12.81
N GLN A 26 -1.21 -6.21 -11.90
CA GLN A 26 -1.76 -7.18 -10.95
C GLN A 26 -2.82 -6.54 -10.06
N LEU A 27 -2.50 -5.42 -9.40
CA LEU A 27 -3.43 -4.72 -8.52
C LEU A 27 -4.66 -4.21 -9.29
N ALA A 28 -4.50 -3.65 -10.48
CA ALA A 28 -5.62 -3.14 -11.26
C ALA A 28 -6.54 -4.26 -11.79
N THR A 29 -6.01 -5.48 -11.95
CA THR A 29 -6.80 -6.67 -12.28
C THR A 29 -7.58 -7.17 -11.06
N LEU A 30 -6.95 -7.21 -9.89
CA LEU A 30 -7.58 -7.64 -8.63
C LEU A 30 -8.56 -6.60 -8.08
N PHE A 31 -8.29 -5.32 -8.30
CA PHE A 31 -9.11 -4.19 -7.88
C PHE A 31 -9.47 -3.30 -9.07
N PRO A 32 -10.36 -3.75 -9.97
CA PRO A 32 -10.81 -2.93 -11.10
C PRO A 32 -11.51 -1.66 -10.60
N ASN A 33 -10.97 -0.50 -10.94
CA ASN A 33 -11.57 0.78 -10.58
C ASN A 33 -11.26 1.84 -11.66
N PRO A 34 -12.24 2.65 -12.09
CA PRO A 34 -12.01 3.68 -13.11
C PRO A 34 -11.04 4.77 -12.69
N ARG A 35 -10.75 4.89 -11.38
CA ARG A 35 -9.75 5.85 -10.85
C ARG A 35 -8.32 5.32 -10.88
N ASN A 36 -8.12 4.03 -11.21
CA ASN A 36 -6.78 3.45 -11.31
C ASN A 36 -5.99 4.18 -12.40
N ARG A 37 -4.74 4.51 -12.09
CA ARG A 37 -3.88 5.21 -13.03
C ARG A 37 -2.41 4.88 -12.83
N LEU A 38 -1.72 4.68 -13.95
CA LEU A 38 -0.27 4.67 -14.05
C LEU A 38 0.19 6.09 -14.39
N VAL A 39 1.24 6.59 -13.71
CA VAL A 39 1.84 7.90 -13.96
C VAL A 39 3.25 7.76 -14.54
N LEU A 40 3.81 8.88 -15.01
CA LEU A 40 5.17 8.91 -15.55
C LEU A 40 6.19 8.35 -14.55
N ASN A 41 7.21 7.67 -15.07
CA ASN A 41 8.25 6.98 -14.30
C ASN A 41 7.74 5.82 -13.45
N GLY A 42 6.65 5.15 -13.83
CA GLY A 42 6.20 3.90 -13.21
C GLY A 42 5.45 4.05 -11.88
N GLY A 43 5.31 5.27 -11.34
CA GLY A 43 4.42 5.50 -10.20
C GLY A 43 2.97 5.14 -10.55
N PHE A 44 2.16 4.77 -9.56
CA PHE A 44 0.76 4.43 -9.81
C PHE A 44 -0.13 4.65 -8.60
N TYR A 45 -1.43 4.64 -8.86
CA TYR A 45 -2.50 4.65 -7.87
C TYR A 45 -3.52 3.58 -8.27
N VAL A 46 -3.78 2.63 -7.38
CA VAL A 46 -4.84 1.61 -7.55
C VAL A 46 -5.79 1.67 -6.37
N TYR A 47 -7.08 1.70 -6.66
CA TYR A 47 -8.16 1.85 -5.68
C TYR A 47 -9.02 0.59 -5.68
N GLY A 48 -9.49 0.20 -4.50
CA GLY A 48 -10.36 -0.96 -4.37
C GLY A 48 -11.14 -1.01 -3.07
N MET A 49 -11.96 -2.04 -2.95
CA MET A 49 -12.54 -2.47 -1.69
C MET A 49 -11.80 -3.72 -1.22
N ILE A 50 -11.47 -3.80 0.07
CA ILE A 50 -10.82 -4.95 0.67
C ILE A 50 -11.48 -5.30 2.00
N ARG A 51 -11.49 -6.59 2.34
CA ARG A 51 -12.00 -7.13 3.61
C ARG A 51 -10.93 -8.00 4.23
N ALA A 52 -10.86 -8.06 5.55
CA ALA A 52 -9.98 -9.00 6.23
C ALA A 52 -10.37 -10.46 5.91
N ASN A 53 -11.68 -10.75 5.93
CA ASN A 53 -12.27 -12.02 5.51
C ASN A 53 -13.74 -11.81 5.08
N SER A 54 -14.47 -12.88 4.78
CA SER A 54 -15.86 -12.83 4.30
C SER A 54 -16.87 -12.24 5.30
N GLN A 55 -16.55 -12.23 6.60
CA GLN A 55 -17.43 -11.70 7.66
C GLN A 55 -17.09 -10.25 8.04
N SER A 56 -15.85 -9.81 7.80
CA SER A 56 -15.37 -8.45 8.08
C SER A 56 -16.05 -7.38 7.25
N ARG A 57 -16.00 -6.11 7.68
CA ARG A 57 -16.52 -5.00 6.86
C ARG A 57 -15.62 -4.73 5.66
N GLU A 58 -16.14 -3.99 4.69
CA GLU A 58 -15.38 -3.53 3.53
C GLU A 58 -14.72 -2.18 3.79
N TYR A 59 -13.47 -2.06 3.32
CA TYR A 59 -12.63 -0.87 3.48
C TYR A 59 -12.20 -0.35 2.12
N ASN A 60 -12.24 0.99 1.96
CA ASN A 60 -11.65 1.65 0.81
C ASN A 60 -10.13 1.63 0.94
N VAL A 61 -9.45 0.94 0.03
CA VAL A 61 -7.99 0.85 -0.02
C VAL A 61 -7.42 1.58 -1.24
N GLU A 62 -6.31 2.29 -1.04
CA GLU A 62 -5.44 2.83 -2.10
C GLU A 62 -4.05 2.19 -1.98
N PHE A 63 -3.58 1.57 -3.06
CA PHE A 63 -2.20 1.18 -3.25
C PHE A 63 -1.50 2.26 -4.07
N ARG A 64 -0.52 2.92 -3.48
CA ARG A 64 0.19 4.05 -4.10
C ARG A 64 1.66 3.74 -4.26
N SER A 65 2.15 3.72 -5.49
CA SER A 65 3.59 3.65 -5.76
C SER A 65 4.20 5.00 -6.09
N ARG A 66 5.27 5.37 -5.38
CA ARG A 66 6.07 6.58 -5.61
C ARG A 66 7.54 6.31 -5.29
N HIS A 67 8.44 6.75 -6.17
CA HIS A 67 9.90 6.64 -5.99
C HIS A 67 10.38 5.21 -5.67
N GLY A 68 9.80 4.19 -6.33
CA GLY A 68 10.19 2.79 -6.12
C GLY A 68 9.75 2.22 -4.75
N LYS A 69 8.81 2.87 -4.06
CA LYS A 69 8.12 2.33 -2.88
C LYS A 69 6.64 2.20 -3.19
N ILE A 70 5.96 1.32 -2.46
CA ILE A 70 4.50 1.24 -2.46
C ILE A 70 4.01 1.45 -1.03
N GLY A 71 2.96 2.25 -0.86
CA GLY A 71 2.25 2.44 0.41
C GLY A 71 0.80 2.03 0.28
N VAL A 72 0.22 1.54 1.38
CA VAL A 72 -1.18 1.12 1.46
C VAL A 72 -1.95 2.07 2.34
N PHE A 73 -3.03 2.65 1.80
CA PHE A 73 -3.85 3.63 2.49
C PHE A 73 -5.27 3.11 2.68
N LEU A 74 -5.83 3.31 3.86
CA LEU A 74 -7.26 3.11 4.12
C LEU A 74 -7.95 4.46 4.23
N HIS A 75 -9.09 4.61 3.55
CA HIS A 75 -9.84 5.86 3.50
C HIS A 75 -11.21 5.74 4.18
N GLY A 76 -11.62 6.83 4.84
CA GLY A 76 -12.98 6.98 5.38
C GLY A 76 -13.24 6.21 6.67
N LEU A 77 -12.20 5.89 7.45
CA LEU A 77 -12.28 5.03 8.63
C LEU A 77 -13.03 5.61 9.84
N ARG A 78 -13.39 6.90 9.83
CA ARG A 78 -14.11 7.63 10.90
C ARG A 78 -13.55 7.36 12.30
N PHE A 79 -12.56 8.15 12.70
CA PHE A 79 -11.92 8.13 14.00
C PHE A 79 -11.67 9.55 14.54
N SER A 80 -11.68 9.69 15.87
CA SER A 80 -11.31 10.89 16.62
C SER A 80 -9.78 11.08 16.65
N LYS A 81 -9.32 12.21 17.18
CA LYS A 81 -7.89 12.47 17.38
C LYS A 81 -7.29 11.52 18.43
N GLU A 82 -8.05 11.24 19.48
CA GLU A 82 -7.69 10.33 20.56
C GLU A 82 -7.62 8.90 20.05
N GLU A 83 -8.59 8.48 19.25
CA GLU A 83 -8.58 7.16 18.59
C GLU A 83 -7.36 7.05 17.67
N PHE A 84 -7.12 8.03 16.81
CA PHE A 84 -5.97 8.07 15.89
C PHE A 84 -4.63 7.88 16.61
N ALA A 85 -4.43 8.55 17.75
CA ALA A 85 -3.20 8.45 18.53
C ALA A 85 -2.93 7.04 19.05
N ASN A 86 -3.97 6.21 19.17
CA ASN A 86 -3.89 4.85 19.68
C ASN A 86 -3.95 3.78 18.56
N ILE A 87 -4.15 4.17 17.29
CA ILE A 87 -4.18 3.19 16.20
C ILE A 87 -2.75 2.66 15.98
N PRO A 88 -2.54 1.35 16.13
CA PRO A 88 -1.22 0.75 16.01
C PRO A 88 -0.82 0.52 14.54
N HIS A 89 0.49 0.41 14.29
CA HIS A 89 1.05 0.05 12.98
C HIS A 89 0.56 0.90 11.81
N ILE A 90 0.66 2.22 11.96
CA ILE A 90 0.47 3.19 10.89
C ILE A 90 1.70 4.09 10.77
N TYR A 91 1.95 4.62 9.58
CA TYR A 91 2.88 5.73 9.38
C TYR A 91 2.12 7.04 9.67
N THR A 92 2.35 7.64 10.83
CA THR A 92 1.59 8.80 11.31
C THR A 92 1.80 10.05 10.45
N ASP A 93 3.01 10.25 9.95
CA ASP A 93 3.43 11.31 9.03
C ASP A 93 2.75 11.23 7.65
N MET A 94 2.38 10.01 7.23
CA MET A 94 1.67 9.74 5.98
C MET A 94 0.15 9.61 6.16
N SER A 95 -0.32 9.58 7.40
CA SER A 95 -1.75 9.48 7.76
C SER A 95 -2.36 10.87 8.00
N SER A 96 -3.69 10.95 8.03
CA SER A 96 -4.40 12.23 8.17
C SER A 96 -5.73 12.07 8.90
N ILE A 97 -5.86 12.76 10.04
CA ILE A 97 -7.11 12.86 10.80
C ILE A 97 -8.15 13.65 10.01
N SER A 98 -7.80 14.80 9.44
CA SER A 98 -8.77 15.64 8.70
C SER A 98 -9.33 14.96 7.46
N LYS A 99 -8.52 14.13 6.79
CA LYS A 99 -8.93 13.34 5.61
C LYS A 99 -9.40 11.93 5.98
N GLN A 100 -9.39 11.57 7.26
CA GLN A 100 -9.79 10.24 7.73
C GLN A 100 -9.07 9.11 6.96
N THR A 101 -7.76 9.28 6.78
CA THR A 101 -6.90 8.38 6.00
C THR A 101 -5.80 7.81 6.90
N LEU A 102 -5.56 6.51 6.82
CA LEU A 102 -4.43 5.84 7.48
C LEU A 102 -3.48 5.27 6.44
N CYS A 103 -2.17 5.46 6.62
CA CYS A 103 -1.13 4.76 5.88
C CYS A 103 -0.65 3.57 6.72
N LEU A 104 -0.84 2.35 6.24
CA LEU A 104 -0.53 1.15 6.99
C LEU A 104 0.98 0.89 7.02
N CYS A 105 1.47 0.49 8.20
CA CYS A 105 2.81 -0.06 8.37
C CYS A 105 2.70 -1.59 8.37
N LEU A 106 2.92 -2.22 7.21
CA LEU A 106 2.83 -3.68 7.07
C LEU A 106 4.17 -4.36 7.42
N TYR A 107 4.84 -3.93 8.49
CA TYR A 107 6.13 -4.48 8.91
C TYR A 107 5.95 -5.83 9.63
N ARG A 108 6.70 -6.89 9.23
CA ARG A 108 6.70 -8.18 9.95
C ARG A 108 8.05 -8.45 10.61
N ASN A 109 8.08 -8.49 11.95
CA ASN A 109 9.27 -8.87 12.71
C ASN A 109 9.32 -10.39 12.93
N LYS A 110 10.23 -11.09 12.24
CA LYS A 110 10.82 -12.36 12.73
C LYS A 110 12.30 -12.37 12.34
N VAL A 111 13.17 -11.91 13.22
CA VAL A 111 14.65 -12.04 13.16
C VAL A 111 15.37 -11.22 12.07
N GLN A 112 14.75 -10.86 10.94
CA GLN A 112 15.45 -10.24 9.78
C GLN A 112 14.96 -8.84 9.36
N ARG A 113 14.05 -8.19 10.10
CA ARG A 113 13.59 -6.82 9.84
C ARG A 113 13.03 -6.57 8.43
N ILE A 114 12.12 -7.43 7.96
CA ILE A 114 11.64 -7.40 6.58
C ILE A 114 10.38 -6.51 6.50
N GLU A 115 10.50 -5.33 5.90
CA GLU A 115 9.38 -4.69 5.17
C GLU A 115 9.17 -5.49 3.88
N TYR A 116 7.97 -5.46 3.29
CA TYR A 116 7.86 -5.91 1.90
C TYR A 116 8.80 -5.02 1.06
N ASP A 117 9.68 -5.64 0.30
CA ASP A 117 10.55 -4.91 -0.61
C ASP A 117 9.82 -4.71 -1.94
N PHE A 118 10.15 -3.60 -2.60
CA PHE A 118 9.61 -3.32 -3.90
C PHE A 118 10.13 -4.34 -4.92
N GLY A 119 9.31 -5.35 -5.25
CA GLY A 119 9.74 -6.53 -6.00
C GLY A 119 9.20 -7.85 -5.45
N ASP A 120 8.74 -7.87 -4.20
CA ASP A 120 8.08 -9.02 -3.59
C ASP A 120 6.76 -9.38 -4.28
N ASP A 121 6.30 -10.62 -4.14
CA ASP A 121 5.05 -11.04 -4.75
C ASP A 121 3.84 -10.45 -4.01
N LEU A 122 3.01 -9.66 -4.71
CA LEU A 122 1.88 -8.94 -4.14
C LEU A 122 0.82 -9.84 -3.52
N GLU A 123 0.59 -11.00 -4.14
CA GLU A 123 -0.46 -11.95 -3.75
C GLU A 123 -0.11 -12.71 -2.47
N SER A 124 1.18 -12.81 -2.14
CA SER A 124 1.67 -13.43 -0.90
C SER A 124 2.12 -12.43 0.18
N THR A 125 2.26 -11.14 -0.16
CA THR A 125 2.74 -10.09 0.77
C THR A 125 1.69 -9.01 1.02
N ILE A 126 1.63 -7.97 0.17
CA ILE A 126 0.91 -6.72 0.46
C ILE A 126 -0.58 -6.95 0.66
N ILE A 127 -1.23 -7.75 -0.19
CA ILE A 127 -2.67 -8.00 -0.06
C ILE A 127 -2.98 -8.80 1.20
N PRO A 128 -2.40 -10.01 1.42
CA PRO A 128 -2.65 -10.77 2.65
C PRO A 128 -2.29 -10.01 3.93
N TRP A 129 -1.22 -9.20 3.91
CA TRP A 129 -0.81 -8.45 5.11
C TRP A 129 -1.74 -7.26 5.39
N THR A 130 -2.30 -6.64 4.34
CA THR A 130 -3.37 -5.65 4.50
C THR A 130 -4.61 -6.30 5.13
N GLN A 131 -4.98 -7.51 4.68
CA GLN A 131 -6.10 -8.25 5.26
C GLN A 131 -5.84 -8.66 6.71
N GLU A 132 -4.63 -9.13 7.02
CA GLU A 132 -4.20 -9.44 8.40
C GLU A 132 -4.27 -8.20 9.29
N TRP A 133 -3.76 -7.05 8.84
CA TRP A 133 -3.85 -5.80 9.58
C TRP A 133 -5.32 -5.42 9.87
N LEU A 134 -6.19 -5.53 8.87
CA LEU A 134 -7.63 -5.26 9.02
C LEU A 134 -8.28 -6.20 10.04
N TYR A 135 -7.93 -7.48 10.03
CA TYR A 135 -8.44 -8.46 11.01
C TYR A 135 -8.12 -8.02 12.44
N PHE A 136 -6.85 -7.68 12.70
CA PHE A 136 -6.42 -7.24 14.03
C PHE A 136 -6.94 -5.86 14.39
N TYR A 137 -7.15 -4.97 13.41
CA TYR A 137 -7.76 -3.68 13.61
C TYR A 137 -9.23 -3.80 14.04
N GLU A 138 -10.00 -4.68 13.39
CA GLU A 138 -11.38 -4.96 13.82
C GLU A 138 -11.43 -5.50 15.24
N PHE A 139 -10.51 -6.40 15.59
CA PHE A 139 -10.41 -6.93 16.95
C PHE A 139 -9.96 -5.87 17.96
N PHE A 140 -9.06 -4.97 17.56
CA PHE A 140 -8.65 -3.81 18.36
C PHE A 140 -9.82 -2.86 18.63
N LEU A 141 -10.67 -2.58 17.63
CA LEU A 141 -11.86 -1.74 17.84
C LEU A 141 -12.83 -2.32 18.88
N ILE A 142 -12.84 -3.65 19.06
CA ILE A 142 -13.67 -4.33 20.05
C ILE A 142 -13.00 -4.37 21.43
N THR A 143 -11.70 -4.69 21.46
CA THR A 143 -11.00 -5.05 22.71
C THR A 143 -10.14 -3.92 23.28
N GLY A 144 -9.84 -2.89 22.48
CA GLY A 144 -8.86 -1.85 22.79
C GLY A 144 -7.41 -2.34 22.81
N LYS A 145 -7.14 -3.62 22.51
CA LYS A 145 -5.81 -4.21 22.54
C LYS A 145 -5.38 -4.67 21.15
N TRP A 146 -4.14 -4.35 20.79
CA TRP A 146 -3.54 -4.81 19.55
C TRP A 146 -2.98 -6.23 19.70
N TYR A 147 -3.36 -7.11 18.78
CA TYR A 147 -2.88 -8.50 18.72
C TYR A 147 -2.14 -8.81 17.41
N GLY A 148 -2.01 -7.80 16.54
CA GLY A 148 -1.40 -7.99 15.23
C GLY A 148 0.11 -8.10 15.28
N ASN A 149 0.63 -8.73 14.24
CA ASN A 149 2.07 -8.81 14.02
C ASN A 149 2.59 -7.47 13.50
N GLY A 150 3.65 -6.97 14.14
CA GLY A 150 4.31 -5.71 13.82
C GLY A 150 4.94 -5.17 15.10
N GLU A 151 6.17 -4.67 15.01
CA GLU A 151 6.77 -3.86 16.07
C GLU A 151 7.34 -2.61 15.40
N HIS A 152 6.91 -1.43 15.84
CA HIS A 152 7.61 -0.20 15.47
C HIS A 152 8.92 -0.18 16.27
N GLN A 153 10.08 -0.18 15.61
CA GLN A 153 11.33 0.04 16.34
C GLN A 153 11.47 1.53 16.67
N GLY A 154 11.18 1.87 17.92
CA GLY A 154 11.67 3.08 18.60
C GLY A 154 10.92 4.38 18.28
N ALA A 155 10.35 4.95 19.33
CA ALA A 155 10.49 6.38 19.57
C ALA A 155 11.97 6.71 19.87
#